data_AF-A0A2P4SH58-F1
#
_entry.id   AF-A0A2P4SH58-F1
#
_cell.length_a   1.000
_cell.length_b   1.000
_cell.length_c   1.000
_cell.angle_alpha   90.00
_cell.angle_beta   90.00
_cell.angle_gamma   90.00
#
_symmetry.space_group_name_H-M   'P 1'
#
loop_
_entity.id
_entity.type
_entity.pdbx_description
1 polymer ?
#
loop_
_entity_poly.entity_id
_entity_poly.type
_entity_poly.pdbx_seq_one_letter_code
_entity_poly.pdbx_strand_id
1 'polypeptide(L)'
;MEISPGGLKPRPKKRPTPTLATPPVCTLCLEPCEGPTLRCPRPPCPARCHARCLAPHFLGAEPKELLPLGGTCPSCQQEVLWGELIGCGDGDNEWAELGDPALTPQGHWTDELLQGQWMEPE
;
A
#
# COMPACT_ATOMS: atom_id res chain seq x y z
N MET A 1 -0.43 -2.50 39.97
CA MET A 1 -1.36 -1.69 39.14
C MET A 1 -1.16 -2.24 37.75
N GLU A 2 -1.84 -3.33 37.43
CA GLU A 2 -1.53 -4.15 36.25
C GLU A 2 -2.20 -3.52 35.03
N ILE A 3 -1.41 -2.85 34.20
CA ILE A 3 -1.83 -2.36 32.89
C ILE A 3 -1.82 -3.54 31.91
N SER A 4 -3.01 -3.98 31.50
CA SER A 4 -3.17 -4.89 30.36
C SER A 4 -3.12 -4.11 29.06
N PRO A 5 -2.17 -4.36 28.13
CA PRO A 5 -2.32 -3.89 26.76
C PRO A 5 -3.11 -4.93 25.98
N GLY A 6 -4.40 -4.66 25.77
CA GLY A 6 -5.26 -5.45 24.90
C GLY A 6 -4.73 -5.42 23.47
N GLY A 7 -4.18 -6.54 22.99
CA GLY A 7 -3.80 -6.73 21.60
C GLY A 7 -5.04 -6.74 20.70
N LEU A 8 -5.16 -5.76 19.81
CA LEU A 8 -6.15 -5.74 18.74
C LEU A 8 -5.85 -6.90 17.78
N LYS A 9 -6.67 -7.97 17.85
CA LYS A 9 -6.54 -9.13 16.96
C LYS A 9 -6.85 -8.72 15.52
N PRO A 10 -5.93 -8.93 14.55
CA PRO A 10 -6.22 -8.71 13.13
C PRO A 10 -7.38 -9.62 12.70
N ARG A 11 -8.38 -9.04 12.03
CA ARG A 11 -9.53 -9.79 11.52
C ARG A 11 -9.08 -10.54 10.25
N PRO A 12 -9.20 -11.88 10.17
CA PRO A 12 -8.84 -12.63 8.98
C PRO A 12 -9.79 -12.24 7.83
N LYS A 13 -9.27 -11.57 6.81
CA LYS A 13 -10.02 -11.26 5.58
C LYS A 13 -10.04 -12.53 4.73
N LYS A 14 -11.20 -13.19 4.66
CA LYS A 14 -11.40 -14.37 3.80
C LYS A 14 -11.21 -13.97 2.33
N ARG A 15 -10.36 -14.71 1.62
CA ARG A 15 -10.10 -14.62 0.17
C ARG A 15 -11.41 -14.69 -0.61
N PRO A 16 -11.83 -13.62 -1.34
CA PRO A 16 -12.82 -13.77 -2.40
C PRO A 16 -12.15 -14.51 -3.56
N THR A 17 -12.81 -15.55 -4.06
CA THR A 17 -12.44 -16.23 -5.30
C THR A 17 -12.42 -15.22 -6.46
N PRO A 18 -11.47 -15.33 -7.42
CA PRO A 18 -11.50 -14.51 -8.63
C PRO A 18 -12.73 -14.90 -9.44
N THR A 19 -13.83 -14.20 -9.17
CA THR A 19 -15.02 -14.22 -10.01
C THR A 19 -14.65 -13.52 -11.31
N LEU A 20 -15.18 -13.97 -12.45
CA LEU A 20 -15.13 -13.31 -13.77
C LEU A 20 -15.79 -11.91 -13.72
N ALA A 21 -15.28 -11.02 -12.88
CA ALA A 21 -15.73 -9.66 -12.75
C ALA A 21 -15.00 -8.81 -13.80
N THR A 22 -15.77 -7.99 -14.52
CA THR A 22 -15.21 -6.98 -15.41
C THR A 22 -14.19 -6.15 -14.64
N PRO A 23 -12.97 -5.93 -15.20
CA PRO A 23 -11.97 -5.12 -14.53
C PRO A 23 -12.54 -3.71 -14.27
N PRO A 24 -12.23 -3.12 -13.11
CA PRO A 24 -12.64 -1.76 -12.82
C PRO A 24 -12.04 -0.78 -13.82
N VAL A 25 -12.73 0.33 -14.07
CA VAL A 25 -12.25 1.40 -14.94
C VAL A 25 -11.63 2.53 -14.11
N CYS A 26 -10.48 3.03 -14.56
CA CYS A 26 -9.82 4.16 -13.93
C CYS A 26 -10.60 5.47 -14.18
N THR A 27 -10.92 6.22 -13.13
CA THR A 27 -11.67 7.48 -13.27
C THR A 27 -10.88 8.61 -13.94
N LEU A 28 -9.55 8.51 -14.03
CA LEU A 28 -8.68 9.54 -14.61
C LEU A 28 -8.37 9.30 -16.09
N CYS A 29 -8.03 8.07 -16.48
CA CYS A 29 -7.68 7.75 -17.87
C CYS A 29 -8.77 6.98 -18.61
N LEU A 30 -9.86 6.58 -17.92
CA LEU A 30 -11.00 5.85 -18.47
C LEU A 30 -10.69 4.46 -19.07
N GLU A 31 -9.48 3.97 -18.84
CA GLU A 31 -9.05 2.64 -19.25
C GLU A 31 -9.28 1.59 -18.14
N PRO A 32 -9.48 0.30 -18.50
CA PRO A 32 -9.53 -0.79 -17.55
C PRO A 32 -8.26 -0.87 -16.70
N CYS A 33 -8.40 -1.15 -15.41
CA CYS A 33 -7.28 -1.41 -14.53
C CYS A 33 -6.94 -2.90 -14.52
N GLU A 34 -5.83 -3.25 -15.15
CA GLU A 34 -5.33 -4.63 -15.26
C GLU A 34 -4.53 -5.11 -14.03
N GLY A 35 -4.73 -4.47 -12.86
CA GLY A 35 -3.95 -4.73 -11.65
C GLY A 35 -4.50 -4.03 -10.40
N PRO A 36 -3.70 -3.89 -9.32
CA PRO A 36 -4.15 -3.26 -8.08
C PRO A 36 -4.57 -1.81 -8.31
N THR A 37 -5.78 -1.48 -7.86
CA THR A 37 -6.34 -0.13 -7.96
C THR A 37 -6.35 0.58 -6.64
N LEU A 38 -6.16 1.90 -6.66
CA LEU A 38 -6.39 2.76 -5.50
C LEU A 38 -7.86 3.12 -5.44
N ARG A 39 -8.50 2.88 -4.30
CA ARG A 39 -9.91 3.21 -4.03
C ARG A 39 -9.98 4.37 -3.06
N CYS A 40 -10.88 5.33 -3.31
CA CYS A 40 -11.11 6.41 -2.35
C CYS A 40 -11.56 5.83 -0.99
N PRO A 41 -10.94 6.22 0.14
CA PRO A 41 -11.29 5.70 1.47
C PRO A 41 -12.57 6.31 2.04
N ARG A 42 -13.26 7.19 1.31
CA ARG A 42 -14.47 7.90 1.75
C ARG A 42 -15.72 7.29 1.11
N PRO A 43 -16.48 6.41 1.79
CA PRO A 43 -17.78 5.96 1.29
C PRO A 43 -18.77 7.13 1.16
N PRO A 44 -19.69 7.13 0.18
CA PRO A 44 -19.91 6.09 -0.84
C PRO A 44 -19.13 6.36 -2.16
N CYS A 45 -17.98 7.02 -2.12
CA CYS A 45 -17.24 7.41 -3.33
C CYS A 45 -16.86 6.20 -4.20
N PRO A 46 -17.25 6.16 -5.48
CA PRO A 46 -16.95 5.04 -6.37
C PRO A 46 -15.57 5.13 -7.03
N ALA A 47 -14.75 6.14 -6.70
CA ALA A 47 -13.50 6.40 -7.39
C ALA A 47 -12.51 5.23 -7.29
N ARG A 48 -12.09 4.74 -8.46
CA ARG A 48 -10.99 3.80 -8.64
C ARG A 48 -9.99 4.38 -9.62
N CYS A 49 -8.71 4.33 -9.29
CA CYS A 49 -7.65 4.91 -10.11
C CYS A 49 -6.44 3.98 -10.19
N HIS A 50 -5.70 4.07 -11.31
CA HIS A 50 -4.32 3.62 -11.34
C HIS A 50 -3.47 4.47 -10.38
N ALA A 51 -2.51 3.84 -9.70
CA ALA A 51 -1.49 4.57 -8.95
C ALA A 51 -0.72 5.55 -9.86
N ARG A 52 -0.35 5.11 -11.07
CA ARG A 52 0.34 5.94 -12.09
C ARG A 52 -0.49 7.14 -12.54
N CYS A 53 -1.81 7.07 -12.51
CA CYS A 53 -2.66 8.21 -12.87
C CYS A 53 -2.88 9.14 -11.68
N LEU A 54 -3.10 8.58 -10.48
CA LEU A 54 -3.44 9.35 -9.30
C LEU A 54 -2.23 10.06 -8.68
N ALA A 55 -1.04 9.47 -8.70
CA ALA A 55 0.16 10.10 -8.15
C ALA A 55 0.46 11.46 -8.81
N PRO A 56 0.55 11.56 -10.15
CA PRO A 56 0.75 12.84 -10.81
C PRO A 56 -0.39 13.84 -10.53
N HIS A 57 -1.63 13.36 -10.41
CA HIS A 57 -2.77 14.21 -10.08
C HIS A 57 -2.62 14.87 -8.70
N PHE A 58 -2.05 14.16 -7.72
CA PHE A 58 -1.80 14.70 -6.38
C PHE A 58 -0.55 15.57 -6.31
N LEU A 59 0.50 15.20 -7.05
CA LEU A 59 1.75 15.97 -7.09
C LEU A 59 1.56 17.34 -7.73
N GLY A 60 0.60 17.51 -8.64
CA GLY A 60 0.22 18.80 -9.20
C GLY A 60 1.41 19.61 -9.72
N ALA A 61 1.70 20.74 -9.06
CA ALA A 61 2.78 21.68 -9.41
C ALA A 61 4.14 21.35 -8.75
N GLU A 62 4.22 20.31 -7.92
CA GLU A 62 5.46 19.81 -7.29
C GLU A 62 5.88 18.45 -7.90
N PRO A 63 6.14 18.36 -9.22
CA PRO A 63 6.43 17.10 -9.90
C PRO A 63 7.81 16.50 -9.55
N LYS A 64 8.59 17.15 -8.67
CA LYS A 64 9.92 16.70 -8.27
C LYS A 64 9.87 15.61 -7.21
N GLU A 65 8.75 15.45 -6.51
CA GLU A 65 8.57 14.36 -5.54
C GLU A 65 8.12 13.09 -6.26
N LEU A 66 8.65 11.94 -5.83
CA LEU A 66 8.31 10.65 -6.43
C LEU A 66 6.96 10.10 -5.91
N LEU A 67 6.57 10.47 -4.69
CA LEU A 67 5.39 9.96 -4.01
C LEU A 67 4.63 11.13 -3.35
N PRO A 68 3.34 11.33 -3.65
CA PRO A 68 2.56 12.35 -2.97
C PRO A 68 2.28 11.96 -1.53
N LEU A 69 2.13 12.94 -0.64
CA LEU A 69 1.65 12.70 0.73
C LEU A 69 0.12 12.53 0.76
N GLY A 70 -0.59 13.25 -0.10
CA GLY A 70 -2.04 13.26 -0.20
C GLY A 70 -2.51 14.19 -1.31
N GLY A 71 -3.82 14.32 -1.47
CA GLY A 71 -4.41 15.20 -2.46
C GLY A 71 -5.94 15.15 -2.44
N THR A 72 -6.55 15.80 -3.42
CA THR A 72 -8.01 15.86 -3.54
C THR A 72 -8.52 14.74 -4.44
N CYS A 73 -9.50 13.96 -3.98
CA CYS A 73 -10.10 12.91 -4.80
C CYS A 73 -10.82 13.50 -6.03
N PRO A 74 -10.57 13.02 -7.26
CA PRO A 74 -11.17 13.57 -8.48
C PRO A 74 -12.69 13.37 -8.58
N SER A 75 -13.29 12.50 -7.75
CA SER A 75 -14.74 12.24 -7.79
C SER A 75 -15.51 12.91 -6.65
N CYS A 76 -15.07 12.73 -5.39
CA CYS A 76 -15.78 13.31 -4.24
C CYS A 76 -15.19 14.63 -3.73
N GLN A 77 -14.07 15.09 -4.30
CA GLN A 77 -13.38 16.33 -3.95
C GLN A 77 -12.92 16.44 -2.48
N GLN A 78 -12.90 15.33 -1.74
CA GLN A 78 -12.38 15.33 -0.38
C GLN A 78 -10.88 15.05 -0.36
N GLU A 79 -10.21 15.63 0.63
CA GLU A 79 -8.81 15.34 0.94
C GLU A 79 -8.64 13.89 1.37
N VAL A 80 -7.63 13.24 0.78
CA VAL A 80 -7.27 11.86 1.03
C VAL A 80 -5.76 11.74 1.13
N LEU A 81 -5.28 10.90 2.05
CA LEU A 81 -3.86 10.64 2.20
C LEU A 81 -3.42 9.50 1.27
N TRP A 82 -2.23 9.63 0.68
CA TRP A 82 -1.68 8.59 -0.19
C TRP A 82 -1.48 7.26 0.56
N GLY A 83 -1.04 7.33 1.82
CA GLY A 83 -0.89 6.17 2.70
C GLY A 83 -2.20 5.39 2.91
N GLU A 84 -3.33 6.08 3.04
CA GLU A 84 -4.65 5.44 3.17
C GLU A 84 -5.07 4.75 1.88
N LEU A 85 -4.74 5.32 0.72
CA LEU A 85 -5.06 4.76 -0.59
C LEU A 85 -4.30 3.46 -0.86
N ILE A 86 -2.99 3.46 -0.61
CA ILE A 86 -2.14 2.27 -0.84
C ILE A 86 -2.43 1.15 0.17
N GLY A 87 -2.83 1.50 1.41
CA GLY A 87 -3.25 0.53 2.42
C GLY A 87 -4.66 -0.04 2.21
N CYS A 88 -5.48 0.62 1.39
CA CYS A 88 -6.85 0.20 1.05
C CYS A 88 -6.95 -0.56 -0.27
N GLY A 89 -5.83 -0.78 -0.97
CA GLY A 89 -5.79 -1.46 -2.25
C GLY A 89 -6.43 -2.85 -2.21
N ASP A 90 -6.95 -3.29 -3.36
CA ASP A 90 -7.50 -4.65 -3.55
C ASP A 90 -6.42 -5.76 -3.45
N GLY A 91 -5.16 -5.38 -3.21
CA GLY A 91 -4.01 -6.26 -3.13
C GLY A 91 -3.99 -7.12 -1.87
N ASP A 92 -3.95 -8.41 -2.11
CA ASP A 92 -3.45 -9.43 -1.22
C ASP A 92 -2.09 -9.01 -0.65
N ASN A 93 -2.03 -8.83 0.66
CA ASN A 93 -0.75 -8.67 1.34
C ASN A 93 -0.02 -10.03 1.29
N GLU A 94 0.86 -10.21 0.29
CA GLU A 94 1.75 -11.37 0.21
C GLU A 94 2.69 -11.45 1.43
N TRP A 95 2.88 -10.32 2.12
CA TRP A 95 3.67 -10.18 3.35
C TRP A 95 3.09 -10.90 4.59
N ALA A 96 1.82 -11.31 4.60
CA ALA A 96 1.24 -12.06 5.72
C ALA A 96 1.69 -13.54 5.77
N GLU A 97 2.22 -14.08 4.68
CA GLU A 97 2.69 -15.47 4.60
C GLU A 97 4.17 -15.59 5.02
N LEU A 98 4.87 -14.48 5.24
CA LEU A 98 6.16 -14.48 5.91
C LEU A 98 5.87 -14.48 7.41
N GLY A 99 5.99 -15.66 8.01
CA GLY A 99 5.81 -15.85 9.45
C GLY A 99 6.64 -14.88 10.29
N ASP A 100 6.33 -14.81 11.58
CA ASP A 100 6.93 -13.89 12.55
C ASP A 100 8.46 -13.73 12.33
N PRO A 101 8.96 -12.53 11.95
CA PRO A 101 10.38 -12.30 11.74
C PRO A 101 11.20 -12.45 13.03
N ALA A 102 10.55 -12.48 14.21
CA ALA A 102 11.21 -12.83 15.48
C ALA A 102 11.47 -14.34 15.62
N LEU A 103 10.83 -15.19 14.79
CA LEU A 103 10.99 -16.65 14.78
C LEU A 103 11.75 -17.18 13.57
N THR A 104 12.04 -16.35 12.57
CA THR A 104 12.94 -16.69 11.47
C THR A 104 14.38 -16.27 11.83
N PRO A 105 15.33 -17.20 12.00
CA PRO A 105 16.75 -16.85 12.10
C PRO A 105 17.28 -16.53 10.71
N GLN A 106 16.74 -15.49 10.08
CA GLN A 106 17.35 -14.83 8.94
C GLN A 106 18.00 -13.59 9.55
N GLY A 107 19.33 -13.51 9.47
CA GLY A 107 20.10 -12.40 10.03
C GLY A 107 19.44 -11.07 9.71
N HIS A 108 19.31 -10.22 10.72
CA HIS A 108 18.79 -8.88 10.50
C HIS A 108 19.68 -8.19 9.46
N TRP A 109 19.11 -7.60 8.41
CA TRP A 109 19.85 -7.06 7.27
C TRP A 109 21.05 -6.17 7.64
N THR A 110 21.02 -5.49 8.80
CA THR A 110 22.18 -4.70 9.27
C THR A 110 23.39 -5.54 9.67
N ASP A 111 23.22 -6.81 10.04
CA ASP A 111 24.31 -7.73 10.40
C ASP A 111 25.09 -8.17 9.16
N GLU A 112 24.37 -8.46 8.06
CA GLU A 112 24.95 -8.83 6.76
C GLU A 112 25.76 -7.69 6.14
N LEU A 113 25.30 -6.44 6.32
CA LEU A 113 26.02 -5.24 5.89
C LEU A 113 27.27 -4.97 6.74
N LEU A 114 27.27 -5.38 8.01
CA LEU A 114 28.43 -5.23 8.89
C LEU A 114 29.51 -6.29 8.59
N GLN A 115 29.11 -7.49 8.18
CA GLN A 115 30.01 -8.59 7.81
C GLN A 115 30.74 -8.36 6.47
N GLY A 116 30.16 -7.56 5.57
CA GLY A 116 30.75 -7.25 4.26
C GLY A 116 31.86 -6.18 4.27
N GLN A 117 32.28 -5.67 5.44
CA GLN A 117 33.15 -4.49 5.52
C GLN A 117 34.46 -4.68 6.30
N TRP A 118 34.88 -5.93 6.54
CA TRP A 118 36.14 -6.22 7.24
C TRP A 118 37.02 -7.21 6.48
N MET A 119 37.44 -6.86 5.27
CA MET A 119 38.60 -7.47 4.64
C MET A 119 39.50 -6.36 4.08
N GLU A 120 40.14 -5.61 4.98
CA GLU A 120 41.32 -4.82 4.63
C GLU A 120 42.53 -5.78 4.58
N PRO A 121 43.25 -5.89 3.44
CA PRO A 121 44.46 -6.69 3.39
C PRO A 121 45.61 -6.01 4.15
N GLU A 122 46.35 -6.80 4.95
CA GLU A 122 47.66 -6.42 5.55
C GLU A 122 48.74 -6.12 4.49
#